data_AF-A0A2V8X4T0-F1
#
_entry.id   AF-A0A2V8X4T0-F1
#
_cell.length_a   1.000
_cell.length_b   1.000
_cell.length_c   1.000
_cell.angle_alpha   90.00
_cell.angle_beta   90.00
_cell.angle_gamma   90.00
#
_symmetry.space_group_name_H-M   'P 1'
#
loop_
_entity.id
_entity.type
_entity.pdbx_description
1 polymer ?
#
loop_
_entity_poly.entity_id
_entity_poly.type
_entity_poly.pdbx_seq_one_letter_code
_entity_poly.pdbx_strand_id
1 'polypeptide(L)' 'MKKTSARKNGQTEQKQLASEYRFDYSKSKPNRFAAAMSGGTIAVVLEPDVAAVFKSSKTVNALLRSVISKRKGSR' A
#
# COMPACT_ATOMS: atom_id res chain seq x y z
N MET A 1 7.15 38.88 31.85
CA MET A 1 7.23 37.40 31.86
C MET A 1 5.81 36.83 31.90
N LYS A 2 5.33 36.15 30.85
CA LYS A 2 4.01 35.50 30.85
C LYS A 2 4.21 34.00 31.13
N LYS A 3 3.62 33.51 32.22
CA LYS A 3 3.66 32.10 32.64
C LYS A 3 2.75 31.26 31.73
N THR A 4 3.30 30.21 31.12
CA THR A 4 2.58 29.23 30.31
C THR A 4 1.86 28.24 31.22
N SER A 5 0.53 28.12 31.06
CA SER A 5 -0.30 27.15 31.79
C SER A 5 0.02 25.73 31.32
N ALA A 6 0.25 24.82 32.28
CA ALA A 6 0.64 23.45 32.05
C ALA A 6 -0.44 22.66 31.27
N ARG A 7 -0.01 21.85 30.28
CA ARG A 7 -0.88 20.96 29.51
C ARG A 7 -1.46 19.88 30.43
N LYS A 8 -2.79 19.87 30.57
CA LYS A 8 -3.53 18.78 31.21
C LYS A 8 -3.44 17.55 30.30
N ASN A 9 -2.81 16.48 30.78
CA ASN A 9 -2.81 15.16 30.16
C ASN A 9 -4.26 14.64 30.14
N GLY A 10 -4.96 14.90 29.05
CA GLY A 10 -6.25 14.26 28.77
C GLY A 10 -5.98 12.85 28.27
N GLN A 11 -6.35 11.86 29.09
CA GLN A 11 -6.52 10.49 28.64
C GLN A 11 -7.38 10.52 27.38
N THR A 12 -6.85 10.01 26.28
CA THR A 12 -7.58 9.92 25.01
C THR A 12 -8.72 8.91 25.21
N GLU A 13 -9.87 9.37 25.70
CA GLU A 13 -11.12 8.68 25.50
C GLU A 13 -11.17 8.36 24.00
N GLN A 14 -11.19 7.07 23.65
CA GLN A 14 -11.34 6.66 22.27
C GLN A 14 -12.72 7.12 21.82
N LYS A 15 -12.77 8.34 21.28
CA LYS A 15 -13.98 8.96 20.75
C LYS A 15 -14.57 7.99 19.75
N GLN A 16 -15.64 7.33 20.13
CA GLN A 16 -16.32 6.39 19.26
C GLN A 16 -16.78 7.15 18.01
N LEU A 17 -16.65 6.50 16.85
CA LEU A 17 -17.12 7.06 15.59
C LEU A 17 -18.64 7.29 15.68
N ALA A 18 -19.13 8.35 15.03
CA ALA A 18 -20.56 8.61 14.94
C ALA A 18 -21.30 7.43 14.29
N SER A 19 -22.59 7.27 14.60
CA SER A 19 -23.40 6.14 14.12
C SER A 19 -23.46 6.04 12.59
N GLU A 20 -23.36 7.16 11.88
CA GLU A 20 -23.30 7.23 10.41
C GLU A 20 -22.09 6.50 9.79
N TYR A 21 -21.01 6.29 10.55
CA TYR A 21 -19.82 5.56 10.11
C TYR A 21 -19.92 4.04 10.35
N ARG A 22 -21.09 3.53 10.74
CA ARG A 22 -21.37 2.09 10.83
C ARG A 22 -21.77 1.56 9.45
N PHE A 23 -20.78 1.36 8.58
CA PHE A 23 -21.02 0.86 7.23
C PHE A 23 -21.37 -0.63 7.20
N ASP A 24 -22.43 -0.99 6.48
CA ASP A 24 -22.74 -2.38 6.14
C ASP A 24 -21.92 -2.80 4.90
N TYR A 25 -20.76 -3.41 5.15
CA TYR A 25 -19.85 -3.84 4.09
C TYR A 25 -20.41 -4.97 3.22
N SER A 26 -21.46 -5.67 3.64
CA SER A 26 -22.12 -6.70 2.81
C SER A 26 -22.82 -6.08 1.59
N LYS A 27 -23.24 -4.82 1.69
CA LYS A 27 -23.86 -4.04 0.62
C LYS A 27 -22.86 -3.22 -0.19
N SER A 28 -21.58 -3.27 0.18
CA SER A 28 -20.55 -2.51 -0.51
C SER A 28 -20.23 -3.13 -1.88
N LYS A 29 -19.87 -2.28 -2.84
CA LYS A 29 -19.41 -2.76 -4.15
C LYS A 29 -18.09 -3.53 -3.97
N PRO A 30 -17.90 -4.67 -4.67
CA PRO A 30 -16.62 -5.36 -4.68
C PRO A 30 -15.49 -4.41 -5.10
N ASN A 31 -14.33 -4.57 -4.47
CA ASN A 31 -13.17 -3.73 -4.80
C ASN A 31 -12.80 -3.93 -6.28
N ARG A 32 -12.90 -2.86 -7.07
CA ARG A 32 -12.59 -2.85 -8.52
C ARG A 32 -11.17 -3.32 -8.86
N PHE A 33 -10.25 -3.28 -7.90
CA PHE A 33 -8.87 -3.74 -8.06
C PHE A 33 -8.62 -5.16 -7.56
N ALA A 34 -9.60 -5.79 -6.90
CA ALA A 34 -9.44 -7.16 -6.38
C ALA A 34 -9.17 -8.17 -7.50
N ALA A 35 -9.76 -7.96 -8.69
CA ALA A 35 -9.49 -8.80 -9.86
C ALA A 35 -8.00 -8.78 -10.26
N ALA A 36 -7.33 -7.62 -10.15
CA ALA A 36 -5.91 -7.49 -10.45
C ALA A 36 -5.00 -8.18 -9.41
N MET A 37 -5.56 -8.59 -8.27
CA MET A 37 -4.87 -9.33 -7.21
C MET A 37 -5.37 -10.79 -7.11
N SER A 38 -6.22 -11.22 -8.04
CA SER A 38 -6.74 -12.58 -8.05
C SER A 38 -5.64 -13.58 -8.46
N GLY A 39 -5.58 -14.74 -7.80
CA GLY A 39 -4.65 -15.82 -8.14
C GLY A 39 -3.25 -15.74 -7.51
N GLY A 40 -3.12 -15.18 -6.30
CA GLY A 40 -1.85 -15.19 -5.56
C GLY A 40 -0.85 -14.13 -6.02
N THR A 41 -1.35 -12.97 -6.44
CA THR A 41 -0.51 -11.84 -6.86
C THR A 41 0.30 -11.30 -5.67
N ILE A 42 1.62 -11.21 -5.83
CA ILE A 42 2.52 -10.60 -4.85
C ILE A 42 2.73 -9.13 -5.24
N ALA A 43 2.40 -8.22 -4.33
CA ALA A 43 2.74 -6.80 -4.46
C ALA A 43 4.11 -6.53 -3.85
N VAL A 44 4.97 -5.84 -4.58
CA VAL A 44 6.32 -5.45 -4.13
C VAL A 44 6.46 -3.94 -4.27
N VAL A 45 6.99 -3.29 -3.23
CA VAL A 45 7.31 -1.87 -3.25
C VAL A 45 8.71 -1.69 -3.80
N LEU A 46 8.88 -0.80 -4.77
CA LEU A 46 10.19 -0.42 -5.28
C LEU A 46 10.73 0.72 -4.43
N GLU A 47 12.02 0.68 -4.13
CA GLU A 47 12.71 1.81 -3.52
C GLU A 47 12.69 3.05 -4.45
N PRO A 48 12.77 4.28 -3.90
CA PRO A 48 12.58 5.51 -4.67
C PRO A 48 13.53 5.67 -5.87
N ASP A 49 14.78 5.23 -5.73
CA ASP A 49 15.80 5.25 -6.77
C ASP A 49 15.44 4.30 -7.93
N VAL A 50 14.98 3.10 -7.62
CA VAL A 50 14.54 2.11 -8.62
C VAL A 50 13.24 2.58 -9.30
N ALA A 51 12.30 3.16 -8.54
CA ALA A 51 11.08 3.74 -9.06
C ALA A 51 11.34 5.02 -9.90
N ALA A 52 12.47 5.69 -9.70
CA ALA A 52 12.89 6.81 -10.54
C ALA A 52 13.16 6.33 -11.98
N VAL A 53 13.72 5.13 -12.14
CA VAL A 53 14.06 4.53 -13.43
C VAL A 53 12.88 3.75 -14.03
N PHE A 54 12.20 2.91 -13.23
CA PHE A 54 11.12 2.06 -13.72
C PHE A 54 9.74 2.59 -13.36
N LYS A 55 9.06 3.18 -14.36
CA LYS A 55 7.72 3.79 -14.18
C LYS A 55 6.54 2.83 -14.29
N SER A 56 6.78 1.54 -14.57
CA SER A 56 5.69 0.56 -14.69
C SER A 56 6.14 -0.86 -14.34
N SER A 57 5.20 -1.67 -13.84
CA SER A 57 5.44 -3.11 -13.62
C SER A 57 5.78 -3.85 -14.91
N LYS A 58 5.29 -3.38 -16.08
CA LYS A 58 5.61 -3.97 -17.39
C LYS A 58 7.10 -3.90 -17.70
N THR A 59 7.73 -2.74 -17.48
CA THR A 59 9.16 -2.54 -17.78
C THR A 59 10.05 -3.30 -16.81
N VAL A 60 9.72 -3.33 -15.52
CA VAL A 60 10.41 -4.14 -14.51
C VAL A 60 10.37 -5.62 -14.88
N ASN A 61 9.17 -6.16 -15.15
CA ASN A 61 9.01 -7.58 -15.47
C ASN A 61 9.71 -7.97 -16.78
N ALA A 62 9.73 -7.09 -17.78
CA ALA A 62 10.47 -7.34 -19.02
C ALA A 62 11.99 -7.48 -18.76
N LEU A 63 12.56 -6.58 -17.95
CA LEU A 63 13.98 -6.65 -17.59
C LEU A 63 14.29 -7.90 -16.78
N LEU A 64 13.51 -8.19 -15.73
CA LEU A 64 13.73 -9.36 -14.87
C LEU A 64 13.65 -10.67 -15.67
N ARG A 65 12.71 -10.77 -16.63
CA ARG A 65 12.62 -11.94 -17.52
C ARG A 65 13.84 -12.08 -18.43
N SER A 66 14.39 -10.98 -18.94
CA SER A 66 15.63 -10.98 -19.73
C SER A 66 16.83 -11.47 -18.91
N VAL A 67 16.93 -11.06 -17.64
CA VAL A 67 17.98 -11.57 -16.74
C VAL A 67 17.78 -13.07 -16.46
N ILE A 68 16.54 -13.51 -16.21
CA ILE A 68 16.21 -14.92 -15.99
C ILE A 68 16.55 -15.77 -17.23
N SER A 69 16.23 -15.30 -18.44
CA SER A 69 16.50 -16.06 -19.67
C SER A 69 18.00 -16.20 -19.92
N LYS A 70 18.77 -15.13 -19.77
CA LYS A 70 20.24 -15.16 -19.86
C LYS A 70 20.85 -16.13 -18.85
N ARG A 71 20.33 -16.14 -17.61
CA ARG A 71 20.78 -17.08 -16.58
C ARG A 71 20.44 -18.53 -16.91
N LYS A 72 19.26 -18.80 -17.48
CA LYS A 72 18.83 -20.16 -17.85
C LYS A 72 19.57 -20.72 -19.06
N GLY A 73 19.98 -19.88 -20.01
CA GLY A 73 20.78 -20.29 -21.18
C GLY A 73 22.28 -20.49 -20.90
N SER A 74 22.73 -20.27 -19.66
CA SER A 74 24.12 -20.48 -19.23
C SER A 74 24.35 -21.86 -18.57
N ARG A 75 23.46 -22.83 -18.83
CA ARG A 75 23.60 -24.24 -18.47
C ARG A 75 23.66 -25.09 -19.72
#